data_AF-A1SHG8-F1
#
_entry.id   AF-A1SHG8-F1
#
_cell.length_a   1.000
_cell.length_b   1.000
_cell.length_c   1.000
_cell.angle_alpha   90.00
_cell.angle_beta   90.00
_cell.angle_gamma   90.00
#
_symmetry.space_group_name_H-M   'P 1'
#
loop_
_entity.id
_entity.type
_entity.pdbx_description
1 polymer ?
#
loop_
_entity_poly.entity_id
_entity_poly.type
_entity_poly.pdbx_seq_one_letter_code
_entity_poly.pdbx_strand_id
1 'polypeptide(L)'
;MGSDKPRPTGRDAAAPATKAGHAVNMSLKRAITTLTVCAAGLAGALVTTTPADAHKASDGDRLVKTNLGYKGTAYGTKVIIDGVEIRNAKEAFAQQRCTRYAGRTVLKNSTLSLPDNELVKVSAATSHTETYAKDGLNGVRGTSTIADLALGGEFQGTQTPTLSLKGLTSVADAFRKADGTFGHQESFSFEGLRIENLPEQIPQELQDLLDILGSTSSDLVTQVLELLTSVTGNTIEIPGLGSIGLAGVKSGSAGPHSAASQTYALRLLVNATGHDTVITLGRARTAISEPVPAGVFHSRAMGLEMFGGNDLLRLGGLQEQSLNCSGSNGKVKTHKIADARVLGGLVNLTGIEYRLMGDQFRNGSANGFVASKIGSLDIPSLGLVIDGITSKVAMRKPQDTTKVKRVITTGLAKITLDGEEVKLPKPGETVDLGDGNTLQYRVVKQNWTGAEVKALVLTLPGLIPGGSILELGWAGGHIIPN
;
A
#
# COMPACT_ATOMS: atom_id res chain seq x y z
N MET A 1 -53.42 43.33 -20.50
CA MET A 1 -53.72 44.33 -21.56
C MET A 1 -52.71 45.46 -21.39
N GLY A 2 -52.10 45.98 -22.47
CA GLY A 2 -50.88 46.82 -22.39
C GLY A 2 -49.64 45.96 -22.06
N SER A 3 -48.59 45.80 -22.88
CA SER A 3 -48.07 46.46 -24.09
C SER A 3 -47.14 47.67 -23.89
N ASP A 4 -45.92 47.49 -24.43
CA ASP A 4 -44.90 48.43 -24.94
C ASP A 4 -44.24 49.52 -24.06
N LYS A 5 -42.93 49.27 -23.80
CA LYS A 5 -41.73 50.04 -24.23
C LYS A 5 -41.75 51.57 -24.24
N PRO A 6 -40.59 52.15 -23.91
CA PRO A 6 -39.82 52.87 -24.95
C PRO A 6 -38.41 52.33 -25.26
N ARG A 7 -37.92 52.71 -26.45
CA ARG A 7 -36.51 52.88 -26.89
C ARG A 7 -36.33 54.41 -27.18
N PRO A 8 -35.16 54.98 -27.59
CA PRO A 8 -33.89 54.39 -28.06
C PRO A 8 -32.78 54.53 -26.97
N THR A 9 -31.48 54.88 -27.12
CA THR A 9 -30.61 55.34 -28.24
C THR A 9 -29.13 55.09 -27.92
N GLY A 10 -28.26 54.98 -28.95
CA GLY A 10 -26.81 55.22 -28.82
C GLY A 10 -25.89 54.14 -29.41
N ARG A 11 -24.81 54.57 -30.08
CA ARG A 11 -23.61 53.78 -30.42
C ARG A 11 -22.41 54.44 -29.68
N ASP A 12 -21.25 53.83 -29.45
CA ASP A 12 -20.24 53.44 -30.45
C ASP A 12 -19.01 52.76 -29.79
N ALA A 13 -18.09 52.27 -30.64
CA ALA A 13 -16.71 51.86 -30.36
C ALA A 13 -16.46 50.57 -29.51
N ALA A 14 -15.26 49.99 -29.69
CA ALA A 14 -14.86 48.70 -29.13
C ALA A 14 -13.36 48.69 -28.72
N ALA A 15 -13.04 47.91 -27.69
CA ALA A 15 -11.68 47.56 -27.25
C ALA A 15 -11.71 46.19 -26.51
N PRO A 16 -10.56 45.50 -26.31
CA PRO A 16 -10.54 44.03 -26.28
C PRO A 16 -10.47 43.38 -24.89
N ALA A 17 -10.53 42.03 -24.89
CA ALA A 17 -10.57 41.20 -23.70
C ALA A 17 -9.25 41.09 -22.92
N THR A 18 -9.36 40.94 -21.60
CA THR A 18 -8.30 40.43 -20.71
C THR A 18 -8.70 39.08 -20.12
N LYS A 19 -7.92 38.02 -20.38
CA LYS A 19 -8.17 36.67 -19.86
C LYS A 19 -7.93 36.60 -18.35
N ALA A 20 -8.97 36.29 -17.57
CA ALA A 20 -8.85 35.95 -16.14
C ALA A 20 -8.27 34.53 -15.95
N GLY A 21 -7.00 34.33 -16.33
CA GLY A 21 -6.39 33.01 -16.47
C GLY A 21 -4.98 32.89 -15.89
N HIS A 22 -4.77 33.36 -14.64
CA HIS A 22 -3.46 33.30 -13.97
C HIS A 22 -3.46 32.87 -12.48
N ALA A 23 -4.62 32.76 -11.83
CA ALA A 23 -4.68 32.42 -10.40
C ALA A 23 -4.30 30.96 -10.07
N VAL A 24 -4.71 30.00 -10.91
CA VAL A 24 -4.54 28.55 -10.63
C VAL A 24 -3.08 28.09 -10.75
N ASN A 25 -2.32 28.65 -11.68
CA ASN A 25 -0.93 28.22 -11.93
C ASN A 25 0.05 28.56 -10.79
N MET A 26 -0.28 29.50 -9.89
CA MET A 26 0.60 29.84 -8.76
C MET A 26 0.49 28.87 -7.58
N SER A 27 -0.68 28.27 -7.31
CA SER A 27 -0.80 27.24 -6.28
C SER A 27 -0.15 25.94 -6.73
N LEU A 28 -0.36 25.54 -7.99
CA LEU A 28 0.24 24.35 -8.58
C LEU A 28 1.77 24.41 -8.54
N LYS A 29 2.36 25.56 -8.89
CA LYS A 29 3.82 25.77 -8.74
C LYS A 29 4.31 25.68 -7.29
N ARG A 30 3.55 26.18 -6.31
CA ARG A 30 3.94 26.08 -4.88
C ARG A 30 3.90 24.64 -4.35
N ALA A 31 2.86 23.87 -4.68
CA ALA A 31 2.78 22.45 -4.33
C ALA A 31 3.92 21.63 -4.97
N ILE A 32 4.30 21.97 -6.22
CA ILE A 32 5.40 21.31 -6.93
C ILE A 32 6.78 21.77 -6.42
N THR A 33 6.96 23.01 -5.93
CA THR A 33 8.24 23.42 -5.31
C THR A 33 8.58 22.64 -4.04
N THR A 34 7.60 22.20 -3.24
CA THR A 34 7.85 21.25 -2.13
C THR A 34 8.04 19.79 -2.57
N LEU A 35 7.67 19.45 -3.81
CA LEU A 35 7.98 18.17 -4.46
C LEU A 35 9.25 18.23 -5.33
N THR A 36 9.98 19.35 -5.30
CA THR A 36 11.25 19.50 -6.03
C THR A 36 12.38 18.89 -5.21
N VAL A 37 12.35 17.57 -5.06
CA VAL A 37 13.54 16.77 -4.72
C VAL A 37 14.60 17.14 -5.76
N CYS A 38 15.72 17.70 -5.31
CA CYS A 38 16.61 18.43 -6.20
C CYS A 38 17.28 17.49 -7.23
N ALA A 39 16.88 17.64 -8.50
CA ALA A 39 17.42 16.89 -9.64
C ALA A 39 18.84 17.38 -10.04
N ALA A 40 19.76 17.46 -9.07
CA ALA A 40 21.14 17.91 -9.22
C ALA A 40 22.02 17.24 -8.15
N GLY A 41 22.56 16.05 -8.44
CA GLY A 41 23.46 15.36 -7.50
C GLY A 41 23.90 13.94 -7.90
N LEU A 42 23.07 13.19 -8.63
CA LEU A 42 23.34 11.79 -8.99
C LEU A 42 24.02 11.60 -10.36
N ALA A 43 25.15 12.28 -10.55
CA ALA A 43 26.04 12.13 -11.70
C ALA A 43 27.37 11.44 -11.31
N GLY A 44 27.28 10.35 -10.53
CA GLY A 44 28.44 9.57 -10.09
C GLY A 44 28.03 8.32 -9.32
N ALA A 45 28.80 7.24 -9.46
CA ALA A 45 28.71 6.01 -8.68
C ALA A 45 27.37 5.23 -8.67
N LEU A 46 26.51 5.38 -9.69
CA LEU A 46 25.55 4.32 -10.05
C LEU A 46 26.30 3.12 -10.68
N VAL A 47 27.02 2.38 -9.84
CA VAL A 47 27.57 1.06 -10.22
C VAL A 47 26.39 0.14 -10.48
N THR A 48 26.29 -0.40 -11.69
CA THR A 48 25.18 -1.25 -12.11
C THR A 48 25.25 -2.61 -11.43
N THR A 49 24.76 -2.70 -10.18
CA THR A 49 24.43 -3.97 -9.55
C THR A 49 23.32 -4.63 -10.36
N THR A 50 23.68 -5.63 -11.15
CA THR A 50 22.71 -6.50 -11.83
C THR A 50 21.73 -7.07 -10.80
N PRO A 51 20.47 -7.35 -11.17
CA PRO A 51 19.48 -7.96 -10.26
C PRO A 51 19.76 -9.46 -10.08
N ALA A 52 20.96 -9.77 -9.62
CA ALA A 52 21.49 -11.09 -9.34
C ALA A 52 21.97 -11.11 -7.89
N ASP A 53 21.04 -11.41 -6.98
CA ASP A 53 21.33 -12.51 -6.07
C ASP A 53 20.05 -13.17 -5.55
N ALA A 54 19.75 -14.35 -6.10
CA ALA A 54 18.89 -15.32 -5.44
C ALA A 54 19.76 -16.05 -4.40
N HIS A 55 20.16 -15.34 -3.34
CA HIS A 55 21.00 -15.90 -2.29
C HIS A 55 20.40 -17.22 -1.78
N LYS A 56 21.27 -18.22 -1.68
CA LYS A 56 20.93 -19.59 -1.33
C LYS A 56 20.10 -19.62 -0.05
N ALA A 57 19.05 -20.44 -0.04
CA ALA A 57 18.57 -20.97 1.23
C ALA A 57 19.75 -21.70 1.90
N SER A 58 19.99 -21.46 3.19
CA SER A 58 21.02 -22.17 3.94
C SER A 58 20.76 -23.67 3.91
N ASP A 59 21.81 -24.48 3.75
CA ASP A 59 21.72 -25.94 3.72
C ASP A 59 20.99 -26.47 4.98
N GLY A 60 19.99 -27.33 4.77
CA GLY A 60 19.07 -27.77 5.83
C GLY A 60 17.75 -28.32 5.28
N ASP A 61 16.68 -27.53 5.40
CA ASP A 61 15.31 -28.03 5.21
C ASP A 61 14.85 -28.15 3.75
N ARG A 62 14.70 -29.40 3.30
CA ARG A 62 14.03 -29.73 2.03
C ARG A 62 12.54 -29.38 2.09
N LEU A 63 12.12 -28.38 1.30
CA LEU A 63 10.74 -27.88 1.21
C LEU A 63 9.65 -28.98 1.31
N VAL A 64 8.94 -29.01 2.44
CA VAL A 64 7.90 -30.02 2.71
C VAL A 64 6.55 -29.51 2.21
N LYS A 65 5.97 -30.17 1.20
CA LYS A 65 4.62 -29.87 0.71
C LYS A 65 3.55 -30.37 1.68
N THR A 66 2.58 -29.52 2.00
CA THR A 66 1.49 -29.80 2.93
C THR A 66 0.10 -29.57 2.31
N ASN A 67 -0.96 -29.78 3.09
CA ASN A 67 -2.34 -29.40 2.77
C ASN A 67 -2.78 -28.09 3.45
N LEU A 68 -1.81 -27.30 3.93
CA LEU A 68 -1.97 -26.03 4.61
C LEU A 68 -1.59 -24.88 3.67
N GLY A 69 -2.27 -23.75 3.78
CA GLY A 69 -1.98 -22.54 3.01
C GLY A 69 -1.36 -21.47 3.90
N TYR A 70 -0.07 -21.21 3.74
CA TYR A 70 0.70 -20.23 4.52
C TYR A 70 0.80 -18.88 3.78
N LYS A 71 0.64 -17.77 4.49
CA LYS A 71 0.81 -16.38 4.02
C LYS A 71 1.57 -15.57 5.06
N GLY A 72 2.52 -14.74 4.62
CA GLY A 72 3.28 -13.86 5.51
C GLY A 72 3.66 -12.55 4.84
N THR A 73 3.68 -11.48 5.62
CA THR A 73 4.20 -10.16 5.23
C THR A 73 4.87 -9.51 6.43
N ALA A 74 6.12 -9.09 6.26
CA ALA A 74 6.83 -8.24 7.22
C ALA A 74 7.51 -7.07 6.48
N TYR A 75 7.60 -5.91 7.11
CA TYR A 75 8.32 -4.75 6.60
C TYR A 75 8.84 -3.88 7.76
N GLY A 76 10.00 -3.25 7.53
CA GLY A 76 10.57 -2.24 8.41
C GLY A 76 9.72 -0.98 8.33
N THR A 77 10.04 -0.12 7.37
CA THR A 77 9.33 1.15 7.16
C THR A 77 8.22 1.01 6.11
N LYS A 78 7.14 1.76 6.31
CA LYS A 78 6.18 2.15 5.27
C LYS A 78 5.89 3.64 5.44
N VAL A 79 5.94 4.39 4.34
CA VAL A 79 5.51 5.81 4.31
C VAL A 79 4.17 5.97 3.60
N ILE A 80 3.34 6.86 4.14
CA ILE A 80 2.11 7.38 3.54
C ILE A 80 2.21 8.91 3.52
N ILE A 81 1.94 9.54 2.38
CA ILE A 81 1.74 11.00 2.26
C ILE A 81 0.36 11.23 1.64
N ASP A 82 -0.41 12.20 2.14
CA ASP A 82 -1.79 12.50 1.71
C ASP A 82 -2.72 11.27 1.66
N GLY A 83 -2.50 10.30 2.55
CA GLY A 83 -3.25 9.04 2.58
C GLY A 83 -2.81 7.97 1.56
N VAL A 84 -1.78 8.22 0.73
CA VAL A 84 -1.29 7.30 -0.30
C VAL A 84 0.03 6.62 0.09
N GLU A 85 0.09 5.28 0.01
CA GLU A 85 1.31 4.49 0.29
C GLU A 85 2.36 4.70 -0.82
N ILE A 86 3.55 5.17 -0.41
CA ILE A 86 4.76 5.22 -1.26
C ILE A 86 5.39 3.83 -1.22
N ARG A 87 5.13 3.01 -2.23
CA ARG A 87 5.49 1.58 -2.26
C ARG A 87 6.99 1.34 -2.38
N ASN A 88 7.75 2.28 -2.96
CA ASN A 88 9.21 2.21 -3.04
C ASN A 88 9.90 2.68 -1.75
N ALA A 89 9.24 3.52 -0.93
CA ALA A 89 9.62 3.83 0.45
C ALA A 89 9.11 2.77 1.46
N LYS A 90 8.93 1.53 0.99
CA LYS A 90 8.50 0.39 1.81
C LYS A 90 9.67 -0.56 2.03
N GLU A 91 10.39 -0.33 3.10
CA GLU A 91 11.70 -0.90 3.33
C GLU A 91 11.61 -2.33 3.86
N ALA A 92 12.60 -3.13 3.46
CA ALA A 92 12.77 -4.52 3.89
C ALA A 92 11.53 -5.42 3.64
N PHE A 93 10.66 -5.11 2.68
CA PHE A 93 9.36 -5.77 2.52
C PHE A 93 9.45 -7.26 2.11
N ALA A 94 9.50 -8.15 3.09
CA ALA A 94 9.42 -9.59 2.95
C ALA A 94 7.96 -10.03 2.75
N GLN A 95 7.66 -10.63 1.59
CA GLN A 95 6.33 -11.15 1.25
C GLN A 95 6.39 -12.66 0.96
N GLN A 96 6.06 -13.48 1.95
CA GLN A 96 5.65 -14.86 1.73
C GLN A 96 4.25 -14.90 1.10
N ARG A 97 4.22 -14.81 -0.24
CA ARG A 97 3.01 -15.10 -1.03
C ARG A 97 2.49 -16.51 -0.73
N CYS A 98 1.18 -16.72 -0.89
CA CYS A 98 0.52 -17.97 -0.51
C CYS A 98 1.29 -19.23 -0.98
N THR A 99 1.60 -20.14 -0.06
CA THR A 99 2.35 -21.37 -0.35
C THR A 99 1.73 -22.57 0.37
N ARG A 100 2.05 -23.78 -0.11
CA ARG A 100 1.79 -25.06 0.59
C ARG A 100 3.04 -25.69 1.18
N TYR A 101 4.20 -25.12 0.88
CA TYR A 101 5.49 -25.62 1.35
C TYR A 101 5.85 -24.98 2.68
N ALA A 102 6.14 -25.81 3.67
CA ALA A 102 7.04 -25.47 4.78
C ALA A 102 8.50 -25.47 4.29
N GLY A 103 9.40 -24.82 5.05
CA GLY A 103 10.80 -24.58 4.71
C GLY A 103 11.03 -23.37 3.78
N ARG A 104 10.02 -22.54 3.49
CA ARG A 104 10.22 -21.36 2.64
C ARG A 104 10.57 -20.13 3.48
N THR A 105 11.76 -19.61 3.22
CA THR A 105 12.26 -18.33 3.75
C THR A 105 12.20 -17.24 2.67
N VAL A 106 11.76 -16.05 3.06
CA VAL A 106 11.94 -14.79 2.31
C VAL A 106 12.58 -13.78 3.26
N LEU A 107 13.85 -13.45 3.02
CA LEU A 107 14.59 -12.41 3.73
C LEU A 107 14.67 -11.16 2.85
N LYS A 108 14.53 -9.98 3.46
CA LYS A 108 14.80 -8.69 2.83
C LYS A 108 15.46 -7.73 3.82
N ASN A 109 16.46 -7.03 3.31
CA ASN A 109 17.20 -6.01 4.03
C ASN A 109 16.99 -4.66 3.31
N SER A 110 17.17 -3.56 4.03
CA SER A 110 17.22 -2.20 3.51
C SER A 110 18.37 -1.46 4.19
N THR A 111 19.05 -0.60 3.43
CA THR A 111 19.99 0.42 3.92
C THR A 111 19.64 1.79 3.34
N LEU A 112 18.39 1.94 2.87
CA LEU A 112 17.92 3.12 2.16
C LEU A 112 17.58 4.22 3.17
N SER A 113 18.19 5.40 3.00
CA SER A 113 17.63 6.65 3.52
C SER A 113 16.48 7.07 2.59
N LEU A 114 15.36 7.53 3.15
CA LEU A 114 14.31 8.15 2.34
C LEU A 114 14.90 9.34 1.54
N PRO A 115 14.47 9.57 0.28
CA PRO A 115 15.10 10.54 -0.60
C PRO A 115 15.10 11.95 0.03
N ASP A 116 16.30 12.41 0.37
CA ASP A 116 16.68 13.71 0.95
C ASP A 116 15.62 14.36 1.87
N ASN A 117 15.18 13.60 2.87
CA ASN A 117 14.38 14.13 3.98
C ASN A 117 15.26 14.30 5.24
N GLU A 118 15.66 15.54 5.53
CA GLU A 118 16.51 15.89 6.67
C GLU A 118 15.98 15.38 8.03
N LEU A 119 14.65 15.31 8.15
CA LEU A 119 13.88 14.88 9.33
C LEU A 119 13.71 13.35 9.47
N VAL A 120 14.13 12.52 8.51
CA VAL A 120 13.84 11.06 8.54
C VAL A 120 15.07 10.21 8.21
N LYS A 121 15.77 9.78 9.27
CA LYS A 121 17.00 8.96 9.18
C LYS A 121 16.72 7.55 9.72
N VAL A 122 16.14 6.70 8.86
CA VAL A 122 16.05 5.26 9.10
C VAL A 122 17.43 4.62 8.88
N SER A 123 17.86 3.73 9.76
CA SER A 123 19.07 2.93 9.54
C SER A 123 18.74 1.59 8.86
N ALA A 124 19.61 0.59 8.99
CA ALA A 124 19.36 -0.73 8.43
C ALA A 124 18.09 -1.39 9.02
N ALA A 125 17.18 -1.75 8.13
CA ALA A 125 15.97 -2.50 8.45
C ALA A 125 16.03 -3.89 7.81
N THR A 126 15.66 -4.92 8.57
CA THR A 126 15.60 -6.31 8.11
C THR A 126 14.21 -6.86 8.38
N SER A 127 13.63 -7.57 7.42
CA SER A 127 12.43 -8.35 7.66
C SER A 127 12.52 -9.72 7.00
N HIS A 128 11.92 -10.70 7.67
CA HIS A 128 11.98 -12.10 7.33
C HIS A 128 10.59 -12.70 7.44
N THR A 129 10.24 -13.61 6.54
CA THR A 129 9.06 -14.46 6.67
C THR A 129 9.44 -15.90 6.36
N GLU A 130 9.07 -16.82 7.24
CA GLU A 130 9.42 -18.23 7.21
C GLU A 130 8.15 -19.08 7.31
N THR A 131 8.04 -20.13 6.50
CA THR A 131 7.10 -21.23 6.74
C THR A 131 7.85 -22.42 7.32
N TYR A 132 7.30 -23.06 8.35
CA TYR A 132 8.00 -24.12 9.09
C TYR A 132 7.11 -25.34 9.36
N ALA A 133 7.74 -26.49 9.54
CA ALA A 133 7.12 -27.74 9.98
C ALA A 133 8.10 -28.45 10.94
N LYS A 134 7.92 -28.24 12.24
CA LYS A 134 8.88 -28.64 13.29
C LYS A 134 8.13 -29.02 14.57
N ASP A 135 8.59 -30.07 15.25
CA ASP A 135 8.08 -30.52 16.57
C ASP A 135 6.53 -30.69 16.61
N GLY A 136 5.95 -31.17 15.51
CA GLY A 136 4.51 -31.34 15.32
C GLY A 136 3.73 -30.04 15.00
N LEU A 137 4.37 -28.88 15.11
CA LEU A 137 3.82 -27.60 14.66
C LEU A 137 4.03 -27.42 13.15
N ASN A 138 3.03 -26.87 12.47
CA ASN A 138 3.15 -26.33 11.13
C ASN A 138 2.73 -24.85 11.18
N GLY A 139 3.59 -23.93 10.75
CA GLY A 139 3.30 -22.51 10.93
C GLY A 139 3.96 -21.59 9.92
N VAL A 140 3.67 -20.31 10.08
CA VAL A 140 4.32 -19.23 9.35
C VAL A 140 4.60 -18.06 10.28
N ARG A 141 5.88 -17.72 10.39
CA ARG A 141 6.41 -16.62 11.20
C ARG A 141 6.80 -15.46 10.28
N GLY A 142 6.54 -14.25 10.74
CA GLY A 142 7.04 -13.02 10.13
C GLY A 142 7.72 -12.19 11.22
N THR A 143 8.92 -11.72 10.94
CA THR A 143 9.72 -10.88 11.82
C THR A 143 10.10 -9.62 11.06
N SER A 144 9.99 -8.46 11.70
CA SER A 144 10.64 -7.23 11.25
C SER A 144 11.48 -6.66 12.38
N THR A 145 12.67 -6.18 12.05
CA THR A 145 13.62 -5.53 12.95
C THR A 145 14.17 -4.25 12.29
N ILE A 146 14.20 -3.16 13.04
CA ILE A 146 14.87 -1.89 12.66
C ILE A 146 15.94 -1.65 13.73
N ALA A 147 17.21 -1.52 13.31
CA ALA A 147 18.34 -1.39 14.25
C ALA A 147 18.29 -0.05 15.00
N ASP A 148 18.30 1.04 14.24
CA ASP A 148 18.19 2.43 14.71
C ASP A 148 17.24 3.24 13.83
N LEU A 149 16.61 4.25 14.40
CA LEU A 149 15.86 5.29 13.70
C LEU A 149 16.04 6.62 14.45
N ALA A 150 16.27 7.71 13.71
CA ALA A 150 16.10 9.06 14.20
C ALA A 150 15.11 9.83 13.32
N LEU A 151 14.09 10.44 13.94
CA LEU A 151 13.25 11.46 13.32
C LEU A 151 13.54 12.83 13.93
N GLY A 152 13.41 13.90 13.15
CA GLY A 152 13.65 15.27 13.62
C GLY A 152 15.13 15.67 13.65
N GLY A 153 15.40 16.78 14.34
CA GLY A 153 16.69 17.49 14.31
C GLY A 153 16.56 18.83 13.58
N GLU A 154 17.60 19.27 12.87
CA GLU A 154 17.53 20.50 12.06
C GLU A 154 16.77 20.25 10.75
N PHE A 155 15.87 21.17 10.39
CA PHE A 155 15.16 21.21 9.11
C PHE A 155 14.99 22.66 8.66
N GLN A 156 15.44 22.98 7.44
CA GLN A 156 15.39 24.35 6.89
C GLN A 156 15.97 25.44 7.84
N GLY A 157 17.02 25.11 8.60
CA GLY A 157 17.65 26.02 9.57
C GLY A 157 16.90 26.18 10.90
N THR A 158 15.87 25.37 11.16
CA THR A 158 15.09 25.36 12.41
C THR A 158 15.30 24.04 13.16
N GLN A 159 15.60 24.10 14.45
CA GLN A 159 15.70 22.91 15.30
C GLN A 159 14.31 22.37 15.66
N THR A 160 14.11 21.07 15.47
CA THR A 160 12.88 20.34 15.83
C THR A 160 13.17 19.27 16.89
N PRO A 161 12.16 18.81 17.67
CA PRO A 161 12.32 17.69 18.58
C PRO A 161 12.84 16.45 17.85
N THR A 162 13.73 15.70 18.51
CA THR A 162 14.40 14.55 17.92
C THR A 162 13.93 13.26 18.60
N LEU A 163 13.24 12.40 17.86
CA LEU A 163 12.79 11.10 18.34
C LEU A 163 13.76 10.00 17.89
N SER A 164 14.36 9.30 18.84
CA SER A 164 15.30 8.20 18.59
C SER A 164 14.74 6.87 19.07
N LEU A 165 14.81 5.84 18.23
CA LEU A 165 14.30 4.49 18.49
C LEU A 165 15.35 3.44 18.13
N LYS A 166 15.53 2.42 18.99
CA LYS A 166 16.53 1.36 18.85
C LYS A 166 15.91 -0.04 18.96
N GLY A 167 16.42 -1.00 18.19
CA GLY A 167 16.11 -2.43 18.30
C GLY A 167 14.64 -2.80 18.08
N LEU A 168 13.85 -1.96 17.39
CA LEU A 168 12.41 -2.18 17.20
C LEU A 168 12.19 -3.51 16.48
N THR A 169 11.61 -4.49 17.17
CA THR A 169 11.36 -5.84 16.68
C THR A 169 9.88 -6.21 16.83
N SER A 170 9.33 -6.82 15.79
CA SER A 170 7.92 -7.22 15.71
C SER A 170 7.81 -8.60 15.10
N VAL A 171 7.23 -9.55 15.85
CA VAL A 171 7.05 -10.95 15.43
C VAL A 171 5.58 -11.31 15.42
N ALA A 172 5.10 -11.87 14.30
CA ALA A 172 3.78 -12.48 14.16
C ALA A 172 3.92 -13.94 13.73
N ASP A 173 3.37 -14.87 14.50
CA ASP A 173 3.42 -16.31 14.21
C ASP A 173 2.01 -16.90 14.21
N ALA A 174 1.66 -17.63 13.14
CA ALA A 174 0.37 -18.27 12.97
C ALA A 174 0.57 -19.75 12.61
N PHE A 175 0.08 -20.65 13.46
CA PHE A 175 0.43 -22.07 13.43
C PHE A 175 -0.76 -23.01 13.67
N ARG A 176 -0.51 -24.27 13.36
CA ARG A 176 -1.38 -25.43 13.59
C ARG A 176 -0.58 -26.48 14.33
N LYS A 177 -1.13 -27.00 15.43
CA LYS A 177 -0.49 -28.03 16.26
C LYS A 177 -0.73 -29.44 15.71
N ALA A 178 -0.06 -30.43 16.32
CA ALA A 178 -0.19 -31.84 15.98
C ALA A 178 -1.62 -32.38 16.18
N ASP A 179 -2.34 -31.91 17.20
CA ASP A 179 -3.75 -32.23 17.50
C ASP A 179 -4.75 -31.63 16.46
N GLY A 180 -4.28 -30.77 15.56
CA GLY A 180 -5.09 -30.07 14.56
C GLY A 180 -5.68 -28.75 15.02
N THR A 181 -5.47 -28.34 16.28
CA THR A 181 -5.86 -27.01 16.75
C THR A 181 -4.98 -25.92 16.13
N PHE A 182 -5.59 -24.76 15.89
CA PHE A 182 -4.90 -23.57 15.40
C PHE A 182 -4.51 -22.65 16.55
N GLY A 183 -3.42 -21.91 16.39
CA GLY A 183 -2.88 -20.97 17.39
C GLY A 183 -2.09 -19.84 16.75
N HIS A 184 -1.83 -18.80 17.54
CA HIS A 184 -1.03 -17.65 17.15
C HIS A 184 -0.18 -17.16 18.33
N GLN A 185 0.85 -16.39 18.02
CA GLN A 185 1.66 -15.67 18.99
C GLN A 185 2.20 -14.39 18.35
N GLU A 186 2.12 -13.26 19.07
CA GLU A 186 2.63 -11.98 18.59
C GLU A 186 3.39 -11.21 19.67
N SER A 187 4.58 -10.71 19.32
CA SER A 187 5.42 -9.84 20.15
C SER A 187 5.78 -8.54 19.42
N PHE A 188 6.03 -7.51 20.22
CA PHE A 188 6.45 -6.18 19.80
C PHE A 188 7.37 -5.65 20.90
N SER A 189 8.57 -5.19 20.57
CA SER A 189 9.58 -4.74 21.53
C SER A 189 10.54 -3.74 20.90
N PHE A 190 11.27 -2.99 21.73
CA PHE A 190 12.36 -2.11 21.33
C PHE A 190 13.40 -2.06 22.45
N GLU A 191 14.66 -1.78 22.11
CA GLU A 191 15.79 -1.68 23.05
C GLU A 191 15.84 -0.30 23.73
N GLY A 192 15.29 0.73 23.07
CA GLY A 192 15.13 2.05 23.65
C GLY A 192 14.32 2.97 22.74
N LEU A 193 13.59 3.90 23.36
CA LEU A 193 12.89 5.01 22.71
C LEU A 193 13.22 6.27 23.53
N ARG A 194 13.52 7.38 22.84
CA ARG A 194 13.85 8.68 23.44
C ARG A 194 13.24 9.80 22.61
N ILE A 195 12.93 10.91 23.28
CA ILE A 195 12.51 12.15 22.65
C ILE A 195 13.34 13.27 23.28
N GLU A 196 14.07 14.00 22.45
CA GLU A 196 15.05 15.02 22.83
C GLU A 196 14.68 16.36 22.15
N ASN A 197 15.27 17.49 22.55
CA ASN A 197 15.00 18.82 21.98
C ASN A 197 13.52 19.27 22.03
N LEU A 198 12.80 18.93 23.10
CA LEU A 198 11.43 19.36 23.34
C LEU A 198 11.33 20.82 23.82
N PRO A 199 10.22 21.54 23.55
CA PRO A 199 9.95 22.85 24.15
C PRO A 199 9.62 22.75 25.65
N GLU A 200 9.72 23.87 26.37
CA GLU A 200 9.44 23.95 27.82
C GLU A 200 8.00 23.60 28.22
N GLN A 201 7.06 23.63 27.27
CA GLN A 201 5.65 23.30 27.49
C GLN A 201 5.26 22.12 26.61
N ILE A 202 4.83 21.02 27.22
CA ILE A 202 4.40 19.78 26.55
C ILE A 202 3.04 19.30 27.10
N PRO A 203 2.27 18.52 26.32
CA PRO A 203 1.05 17.86 26.81
C PRO A 203 1.33 16.89 27.96
N GLN A 204 0.35 16.69 28.84
CA GLN A 204 0.48 15.75 29.97
C GLN A 204 0.74 14.33 29.48
N GLU A 205 0.08 13.91 28.39
CA GLU A 205 0.28 12.58 27.79
C GLU A 205 1.71 12.38 27.28
N LEU A 206 2.40 13.46 26.88
CA LEU A 206 3.82 13.40 26.51
C LEU A 206 4.72 13.35 27.75
N GLN A 207 4.38 14.06 28.83
CA GLN A 207 5.07 13.92 30.11
C GLN A 207 4.96 12.49 30.66
N ASP A 208 3.76 11.91 30.65
CA ASP A 208 3.51 10.53 31.07
C ASP A 208 4.36 9.52 30.27
N LEU A 209 4.51 9.75 28.95
CA LEU A 209 5.40 8.95 28.10
C LEU A 209 6.87 9.12 28.47
N LEU A 210 7.33 10.36 28.73
CA LEU A 210 8.71 10.62 29.14
C LEU A 210 9.05 9.99 30.49
N ASP A 211 8.11 10.01 31.44
CA ASP A 211 8.28 9.42 32.76
C ASP A 211 8.40 7.88 32.68
N ILE A 212 7.61 7.22 31.82
CA ILE A 212 7.75 5.79 31.52
C ILE A 212 9.10 5.51 30.86
N LEU A 213 9.53 6.32 29.88
CA LEU A 213 10.80 6.15 29.17
C LEU A 213 12.04 6.45 30.04
N GLY A 214 11.89 7.29 31.06
CA GLY A 214 12.91 7.55 32.10
C GLY A 214 12.94 6.48 33.21
N SER A 215 11.93 5.61 33.29
CA SER A 215 11.87 4.56 34.30
C SER A 215 12.87 3.43 34.05
N THR A 216 13.38 2.83 35.14
CA THR A 216 14.21 1.61 35.06
C THR A 216 13.35 0.34 35.06
N SER A 217 12.14 0.39 34.49
CA SER A 217 11.18 -0.72 34.49
C SER A 217 11.59 -1.81 33.50
N SER A 218 11.58 -3.08 33.94
CA SER A 218 11.74 -4.23 33.05
C SER A 218 10.55 -4.45 32.10
N ASP A 219 9.43 -3.74 32.33
CA ASP A 219 8.18 -3.85 31.56
C ASP A 219 7.84 -2.56 30.79
N LEU A 220 8.84 -1.69 30.58
CA LEU A 220 8.74 -0.40 29.88
C LEU A 220 8.00 -0.50 28.54
N VAL A 221 8.22 -1.57 27.76
CA VAL A 221 7.53 -1.80 26.49
C VAL A 221 6.02 -1.96 26.68
N THR A 222 5.58 -2.70 27.70
CA THR A 222 4.15 -2.90 27.98
C THR A 222 3.51 -1.60 28.45
N GLN A 223 4.19 -0.86 29.33
CA GLN A 223 3.72 0.44 29.83
C GLN A 223 3.55 1.48 28.71
N VAL A 224 4.51 1.57 27.78
CA VAL A 224 4.39 2.42 26.58
C VAL A 224 3.25 1.95 25.67
N LEU A 225 3.04 0.65 25.49
CA LEU A 225 1.93 0.13 24.70
C LEU A 225 0.57 0.44 25.36
N GLU A 226 0.45 0.29 26.68
CA GLU A 226 -0.76 0.59 27.43
C GLU A 226 -1.12 2.08 27.31
N LEU A 227 -0.18 2.99 27.60
CA LEU A 227 -0.38 4.44 27.44
C LEU A 227 -0.79 4.81 26.00
N LEU A 228 -0.09 4.29 24.98
CA LEU A 228 -0.44 4.55 23.57
C LEU A 228 -1.78 3.93 23.13
N THR A 229 -2.40 3.06 23.94
CA THR A 229 -3.77 2.56 23.74
C THR A 229 -4.83 3.22 24.61
N SER A 230 -4.45 3.91 25.70
CA SER A 230 -5.39 4.65 26.55
C SER A 230 -5.64 6.08 26.08
N VAL A 231 -4.65 6.71 25.42
CA VAL A 231 -4.77 8.09 24.90
C VAL A 231 -5.74 8.15 23.72
N THR A 232 -6.63 9.16 23.73
CA THR A 232 -7.68 9.33 22.71
C THR A 232 -7.08 9.45 21.30
N GLY A 233 -7.50 8.57 20.39
CA GLY A 233 -6.97 8.51 19.01
C GLY A 233 -5.73 7.62 18.84
N ASN A 234 -5.23 7.01 19.92
CA ASN A 234 -4.05 6.15 19.98
C ASN A 234 -2.76 6.86 19.51
N THR A 235 -2.67 8.17 19.77
CA THR A 235 -1.54 9.05 19.40
C THR A 235 -1.32 10.14 20.45
N ILE A 236 -0.06 10.38 20.81
CA ILE A 236 0.42 11.46 21.68
C ILE A 236 1.12 12.51 20.81
N GLU A 237 0.77 13.78 20.97
CA GLU A 237 1.38 14.89 20.23
C GLU A 237 2.82 15.16 20.71
N ILE A 238 3.71 15.47 19.77
CA ILE A 238 5.09 15.92 19.99
C ILE A 238 5.19 17.32 19.37
N PRO A 239 5.01 18.40 20.15
CA PRO A 239 4.93 19.76 19.63
C PRO A 239 6.20 20.15 18.86
N GLY A 240 6.04 20.55 17.59
CA GLY A 240 7.15 20.87 16.69
C GLY A 240 7.69 19.72 15.84
N LEU A 241 7.14 18.49 15.99
CA LEU A 241 7.48 17.34 15.14
C LEU A 241 6.22 16.68 14.52
N GLY A 242 5.19 16.42 15.33
CA GLY A 242 3.96 15.73 14.91
C GLY A 242 3.35 14.89 16.02
N SER A 243 3.23 13.57 15.86
CA SER A 243 2.73 12.67 16.92
C SER A 243 3.27 11.24 16.84
N ILE A 244 3.35 10.56 18.00
CA ILE A 244 3.69 9.14 18.16
C ILE A 244 2.46 8.32 18.54
N GLY A 245 2.31 7.11 18.01
CA GLY A 245 1.15 6.25 18.29
C GLY A 245 1.34 4.81 17.85
N LEU A 246 0.23 4.06 17.80
CA LEU A 246 0.22 2.69 17.30
C LEU A 246 -0.61 2.56 16.02
N ALA A 247 -0.06 1.87 15.02
CA ALA A 247 -0.71 1.56 13.75
C ALA A 247 -1.26 0.12 13.76
N GLY A 248 -2.55 0.00 13.41
CA GLY A 248 -3.27 -1.28 13.43
C GLY A 248 -3.37 -1.86 14.84
N VAL A 249 -3.56 -3.18 14.93
CA VAL A 249 -3.78 -3.90 16.19
C VAL A 249 -2.80 -5.05 16.36
N LYS A 250 -2.31 -5.24 17.58
CA LYS A 250 -1.80 -6.54 18.05
C LYS A 250 -3.01 -7.45 18.22
N SER A 251 -3.19 -8.36 17.26
CA SER A 251 -4.31 -9.29 17.26
C SER A 251 -3.98 -10.51 16.42
N GLY A 252 -3.93 -11.68 17.03
CA GLY A 252 -4.22 -12.90 16.32
C GLY A 252 -5.67 -13.34 16.45
N SER A 253 -6.00 -14.41 15.74
CA SER A 253 -7.29 -15.09 15.82
C SER A 253 -7.11 -16.54 15.40
N ALA A 254 -7.44 -17.48 16.28
CA ALA A 254 -7.55 -18.90 15.94
C ALA A 254 -9.01 -19.30 15.73
N GLY A 255 -9.26 -20.20 14.77
CA GLY A 255 -10.55 -20.84 14.54
C GLY A 255 -10.36 -22.24 13.95
N PRO A 256 -11.43 -23.02 13.74
CA PRO A 256 -11.35 -24.46 13.42
C PRO A 256 -10.54 -24.83 12.18
N HIS A 257 -10.28 -23.87 11.29
CA HIS A 257 -9.67 -24.08 9.97
C HIS A 257 -8.59 -23.04 9.63
N SER A 258 -8.20 -22.16 10.57
CA SER A 258 -7.19 -21.13 10.31
C SER A 258 -6.71 -20.44 11.58
N ALA A 259 -5.46 -20.00 11.57
CA ALA A 259 -4.95 -18.94 12.45
C ALA A 259 -4.47 -17.73 11.62
N ALA A 260 -4.54 -16.56 12.23
CA ALA A 260 -3.82 -15.37 11.80
C ALA A 260 -3.14 -14.72 13.00
N SER A 261 -2.04 -14.01 12.76
CA SER A 261 -1.33 -13.19 13.75
C SER A 261 -0.97 -11.85 13.13
N GLN A 262 -1.03 -10.78 13.94
CA GLN A 262 -0.68 -9.42 13.55
C GLN A 262 -0.06 -8.71 14.74
N THR A 263 1.05 -8.01 14.52
CA THR A 263 1.63 -7.10 15.52
C THR A 263 1.00 -5.70 15.44
N TYR A 264 1.26 -4.88 16.46
CA TYR A 264 1.29 -3.43 16.25
C TYR A 264 2.37 -3.07 15.21
N ALA A 265 2.39 -1.80 14.83
CA ALA A 265 3.53 -1.13 14.23
C ALA A 265 3.61 0.24 14.90
N LEU A 266 4.80 0.79 15.14
CA LEU A 266 4.89 2.15 15.66
C LEU A 266 4.41 3.12 14.57
N ARG A 267 3.50 4.04 14.92
CA ARG A 267 3.01 5.09 14.05
C ARG A 267 3.71 6.39 14.42
N LEU A 268 4.22 7.10 13.42
CA LEU A 268 4.71 8.46 13.58
C LEU A 268 4.02 9.33 12.52
N LEU A 269 3.31 10.36 12.96
CA LEU A 269 2.88 11.46 12.12
C LEU A 269 3.98 12.52 12.16
N VAL A 270 4.41 12.99 11.00
CA VAL A 270 5.26 14.17 10.86
C VAL A 270 4.47 15.21 10.07
N ASN A 271 4.28 16.39 10.66
CA ASN A 271 3.59 17.53 10.05
C ASN A 271 4.47 18.78 9.93
N ALA A 272 5.68 18.77 10.51
CA ALA A 272 6.67 19.86 10.43
C ALA A 272 7.08 20.24 8.99
N THR A 273 6.87 19.35 8.01
CA THR A 273 7.10 19.60 6.57
C THR A 273 5.96 20.36 5.88
N GLY A 274 4.85 20.63 6.57
CA GLY A 274 3.63 21.20 6.00
C GLY A 274 2.74 20.20 5.25
N HIS A 275 3.10 18.91 5.24
CA HIS A 275 2.34 17.82 4.60
C HIS A 275 2.22 16.62 5.54
N ASP A 276 1.00 16.10 5.72
CA ASP A 276 0.72 14.99 6.65
C ASP A 276 1.41 13.69 6.21
N THR A 277 2.56 13.41 6.82
CA THR A 277 3.38 12.24 6.53
C THR A 277 3.19 11.20 7.64
N VAL A 278 2.56 10.06 7.33
CA VAL A 278 2.39 8.95 8.27
C VAL A 278 3.42 7.86 7.97
N ILE A 279 4.41 7.75 8.86
CA ILE A 279 5.40 6.68 8.88
C ILE A 279 4.86 5.54 9.76
N THR A 280 5.03 4.30 9.31
CA THR A 280 4.63 3.08 10.03
C THR A 280 5.82 2.12 10.08
N LEU A 281 6.21 1.70 11.28
CA LEU A 281 7.50 1.04 11.56
C LEU A 281 7.31 -0.32 12.22
N GLY A 282 8.08 -1.31 11.76
CA GLY A 282 8.16 -2.65 12.33
C GLY A 282 6.81 -3.34 12.34
N ARG A 283 6.38 -3.87 11.19
CA ARG A 283 5.13 -4.65 11.13
C ARG A 283 5.36 -6.07 10.66
N ALA A 284 4.77 -7.03 11.39
CA ALA A 284 4.60 -8.40 10.95
C ALA A 284 3.10 -8.80 10.90
N ARG A 285 2.74 -9.61 9.90
CA ARG A 285 1.44 -10.27 9.79
C ARG A 285 1.58 -11.62 9.10
N THR A 286 0.96 -12.64 9.67
CA THR A 286 0.98 -14.01 9.16
C THR A 286 -0.41 -14.65 9.22
N ALA A 287 -0.64 -15.66 8.39
CA ALA A 287 -1.86 -16.46 8.40
C ALA A 287 -1.61 -17.86 7.83
N ILE A 288 -2.21 -18.86 8.48
CA ILE A 288 -2.25 -20.25 8.05
C ILE A 288 -3.72 -20.69 7.94
N SER A 289 -4.06 -21.42 6.87
CA SER A 289 -5.44 -21.83 6.60
C SER A 289 -5.50 -23.23 6.00
N GLU A 290 -6.48 -24.05 6.39
CA GLU A 290 -6.73 -25.37 5.82
C GLU A 290 -8.22 -25.59 5.48
N PRO A 291 -8.56 -26.57 4.63
CA PRO A 291 -7.67 -27.29 3.73
C PRO A 291 -7.45 -26.50 2.42
N VAL A 292 -6.32 -26.73 1.74
CA VAL A 292 -6.04 -26.20 0.39
C VAL A 292 -5.89 -27.31 -0.67
N PRO A 293 -6.91 -28.17 -0.86
CA PRO A 293 -6.79 -29.38 -1.68
C PRO A 293 -6.52 -29.07 -3.15
N ALA A 294 -7.06 -27.97 -3.68
CA ALA A 294 -6.93 -27.56 -5.07
C ALA A 294 -5.63 -26.79 -5.36
N GLY A 295 -4.86 -26.46 -4.33
CA GLY A 295 -3.82 -25.44 -4.37
C GLY A 295 -4.22 -24.20 -3.57
N VAL A 296 -3.43 -23.14 -3.69
CA VAL A 296 -3.63 -21.88 -2.96
C VAL A 296 -4.02 -20.74 -3.90
N PHE A 297 -4.96 -19.91 -3.47
CA PHE A 297 -5.30 -18.70 -4.21
C PHE A 297 -4.17 -17.66 -4.10
N HIS A 298 -3.77 -17.12 -5.25
CA HIS A 298 -3.02 -15.86 -5.36
C HIS A 298 -3.95 -14.86 -6.01
N SER A 299 -4.29 -13.77 -5.32
CA SER A 299 -5.18 -12.74 -5.87
C SER A 299 -4.79 -11.35 -5.39
N ARG A 300 -5.12 -10.36 -6.22
CA ARG A 300 -4.82 -8.93 -6.06
C ARG A 300 -5.96 -8.13 -6.69
N ALA A 301 -6.71 -7.40 -5.88
CA ALA A 301 -7.68 -6.40 -6.33
C ALA A 301 -7.22 -5.03 -5.84
N MET A 302 -7.16 -4.06 -6.75
CA MET A 302 -6.59 -2.74 -6.48
C MET A 302 -7.09 -1.71 -7.49
N GLY A 303 -7.46 -0.52 -7.00
CA GLY A 303 -8.01 0.56 -7.81
C GLY A 303 -6.95 1.28 -8.64
N LEU A 304 -5.84 1.66 -8.00
CA LEU A 304 -4.71 2.36 -8.64
C LEU A 304 -3.36 1.86 -8.12
N GLU A 305 -2.41 1.76 -9.06
CA GLU A 305 -0.97 1.89 -8.82
C GLU A 305 -0.41 2.92 -9.81
N MET A 306 0.43 3.83 -9.34
CA MET A 306 0.97 4.94 -10.12
C MET A 306 2.48 4.96 -10.02
N PHE A 307 3.14 4.94 -11.16
CA PHE A 307 4.57 5.15 -11.34
C PHE A 307 4.79 6.58 -11.81
N GLY A 308 5.93 7.18 -11.50
CA GLY A 308 6.31 8.47 -12.08
C GLY A 308 7.70 8.95 -11.68
N GLY A 309 8.14 10.02 -12.33
CA GLY A 309 9.49 10.56 -12.12
C GLY A 309 10.59 9.57 -12.47
N ASN A 310 10.50 8.89 -13.63
CA ASN A 310 11.41 7.80 -14.03
C ASN A 310 11.50 6.66 -12.97
N ASP A 311 10.35 6.12 -12.56
CA ASP A 311 10.19 5.09 -11.50
C ASP A 311 10.69 5.47 -10.08
N LEU A 312 11.19 6.70 -9.87
CA LEU A 312 11.59 7.20 -8.54
C LEU A 312 10.40 7.36 -7.58
N LEU A 313 9.18 7.52 -8.10
CA LEU A 313 7.94 7.54 -7.32
C LEU A 313 7.04 6.36 -7.72
N ARG A 314 6.72 5.49 -6.76
CA ARG A 314 5.76 4.41 -6.95
C ARG A 314 4.67 4.47 -5.88
N LEU A 315 3.61 5.20 -6.16
CA LEU A 315 2.41 5.23 -5.32
C LEU A 315 1.52 4.03 -5.62
N GLY A 316 0.73 3.58 -4.64
CA GLY A 316 -0.42 2.69 -4.92
C GLY A 316 -0.58 1.52 -3.98
N GLY A 317 -1.28 0.49 -4.45
CA GLY A 317 -1.81 -0.54 -3.55
C GLY A 317 -3.01 -0.01 -2.76
N LEU A 318 -3.79 0.91 -3.35
CA LEU A 318 -4.91 1.63 -2.73
C LEU A 318 -5.87 0.65 -2.04
N GLN A 319 -5.71 0.50 -0.73
CA GLN A 319 -6.30 -0.56 0.11
C GLN A 319 -6.35 -1.95 -0.56
N GLU A 320 -5.25 -2.38 -1.19
CA GLU A 320 -5.11 -3.64 -1.94
C GLU A 320 -5.68 -4.86 -1.19
N GLN A 321 -6.65 -5.55 -1.80
CA GLN A 321 -7.28 -6.74 -1.24
C GLN A 321 -6.81 -8.02 -1.91
N SER A 322 -6.73 -9.09 -1.12
CA SER A 322 -6.32 -10.43 -1.57
C SER A 322 -7.05 -11.50 -0.77
N LEU A 323 -7.37 -12.63 -1.40
CA LEU A 323 -7.94 -13.79 -0.70
C LEU A 323 -6.97 -14.37 0.34
N ASN A 324 -7.52 -15.11 1.29
CA ASN A 324 -6.74 -16.08 2.07
C ASN A 324 -6.32 -17.24 1.16
N CYS A 325 -5.31 -18.01 1.56
CA CYS A 325 -4.79 -19.08 0.69
C CYS A 325 -5.82 -20.19 0.43
N SER A 326 -6.70 -20.49 1.41
CA SER A 326 -7.88 -21.35 1.25
C SER A 326 -8.99 -20.75 0.38
N GLY A 327 -9.09 -19.42 0.28
CA GLY A 327 -10.16 -18.71 -0.42
C GLY A 327 -11.07 -17.96 0.56
N SER A 328 -12.38 -18.06 0.37
CA SER A 328 -13.42 -17.46 1.22
C SER A 328 -14.62 -18.39 1.46
N ASN A 329 -14.46 -19.69 1.19
CA ASN A 329 -15.48 -20.75 1.31
C ASN A 329 -16.77 -20.38 0.55
N GLY A 330 -16.62 -19.99 -0.72
CA GLY A 330 -17.72 -19.57 -1.60
C GLY A 330 -18.34 -18.20 -1.29
N LYS A 331 -18.11 -17.64 -0.09
CA LYS A 331 -18.69 -16.35 0.31
C LYS A 331 -18.02 -15.21 -0.45
N VAL A 332 -18.80 -14.37 -1.12
CA VAL A 332 -18.31 -13.14 -1.73
C VAL A 332 -17.90 -12.16 -0.63
N LYS A 333 -16.66 -11.70 -0.67
CA LYS A 333 -16.15 -10.60 0.15
C LYS A 333 -16.19 -9.33 -0.69
N THR A 334 -17.02 -8.38 -0.28
CA THR A 334 -17.11 -7.04 -0.88
C THR A 334 -16.43 -6.04 0.04
N HIS A 335 -15.51 -5.27 -0.51
CA HIS A 335 -14.77 -4.22 0.19
C HIS A 335 -15.06 -2.91 -0.52
N LYS A 336 -15.83 -2.03 0.12
CA LYS A 336 -15.92 -0.62 -0.29
C LYS A 336 -14.71 0.10 0.27
N ILE A 337 -14.01 0.83 -0.58
CA ILE A 337 -12.85 1.63 -0.21
C ILE A 337 -13.28 3.10 -0.17
N ALA A 338 -12.65 3.89 0.70
CA ALA A 338 -12.87 5.33 0.69
C ALA A 338 -12.41 5.95 -0.64
N ASP A 339 -13.09 7.00 -1.08
CA ASP A 339 -12.66 7.81 -2.22
C ASP A 339 -11.27 8.40 -1.94
N ALA A 340 -10.43 8.48 -2.98
CA ALA A 340 -9.02 8.83 -2.85
C ALA A 340 -8.65 10.08 -3.67
N ARG A 341 -7.81 10.93 -3.08
CA ARG A 341 -7.19 12.09 -3.71
C ARG A 341 -5.68 11.89 -3.66
N VAL A 342 -5.06 11.61 -4.80
CA VAL A 342 -3.63 11.31 -4.88
C VAL A 342 -2.84 12.59 -5.11
N LEU A 343 -1.76 12.81 -4.33
CA LEU A 343 -0.90 13.99 -4.38
C LEU A 343 -1.72 15.30 -4.39
N GLY A 344 -2.32 15.64 -3.24
CA GLY A 344 -3.21 16.81 -3.11
C GLY A 344 -4.47 16.83 -3.98
N GLY A 345 -4.76 15.80 -4.79
CA GLY A 345 -5.89 15.75 -5.72
C GLY A 345 -5.54 15.90 -7.21
N LEU A 346 -4.27 15.66 -7.59
CA LEU A 346 -3.87 15.51 -9.00
C LEU A 346 -4.59 14.34 -9.70
N VAL A 347 -4.95 13.29 -8.94
CA VAL A 347 -5.77 12.18 -9.42
C VAL A 347 -6.84 11.85 -8.37
N ASN A 348 -8.11 11.98 -8.75
CA ASN A 348 -9.26 11.73 -7.91
C ASN A 348 -9.93 10.40 -8.32
N LEU A 349 -10.31 9.60 -7.34
CA LEU A 349 -10.94 8.28 -7.54
C LEU A 349 -12.15 8.14 -6.60
N THR A 350 -13.32 7.84 -7.14
CA THR A 350 -14.56 7.70 -6.37
C THR A 350 -15.23 6.35 -6.55
N GLY A 351 -16.08 5.93 -5.59
CA GLY A 351 -16.95 4.77 -5.71
C GLY A 351 -16.21 3.44 -5.85
N ILE A 352 -15.08 3.31 -5.17
CA ILE A 352 -14.11 2.22 -5.32
C ILE A 352 -14.61 0.96 -4.58
N GLU A 353 -14.72 -0.16 -5.29
CA GLU A 353 -15.19 -1.43 -4.73
C GLU A 353 -14.36 -2.62 -5.25
N TYR A 354 -13.90 -3.48 -4.34
CA TYR A 354 -13.29 -4.77 -4.67
C TYR A 354 -14.19 -5.93 -4.25
N ARG A 355 -14.34 -6.92 -5.13
CA ARG A 355 -15.12 -8.13 -4.85
C ARG A 355 -14.30 -9.38 -5.12
N LEU A 356 -14.09 -10.18 -4.08
CA LEU A 356 -13.27 -11.38 -4.12
C LEU A 356 -14.10 -12.58 -3.64
N MET A 357 -13.91 -13.72 -4.30
CA MET A 357 -14.48 -15.01 -3.87
C MET A 357 -13.53 -16.13 -4.26
N GLY A 358 -13.32 -17.10 -3.36
CA GLY A 358 -12.64 -18.35 -3.68
C GLY A 358 -13.30 -19.50 -2.95
N ASP A 359 -13.44 -20.64 -3.62
CA ASP A 359 -13.99 -21.86 -3.04
C ASP A 359 -13.18 -23.09 -3.46
N GLN A 360 -13.04 -24.05 -2.55
CA GLN A 360 -12.29 -25.29 -2.78
C GLN A 360 -13.09 -26.50 -2.35
N PHE A 361 -13.15 -27.49 -3.22
CA PHE A 361 -13.89 -28.72 -3.02
C PHE A 361 -12.92 -29.84 -2.61
N ARG A 362 -13.42 -30.80 -1.81
CA ARG A 362 -12.60 -31.93 -1.30
C ARG A 362 -11.96 -32.76 -2.42
N ASN A 363 -12.56 -32.77 -3.61
CA ASN A 363 -12.00 -33.39 -4.81
C ASN A 363 -10.85 -32.59 -5.47
N GLY A 364 -10.29 -31.57 -4.83
CA GLY A 364 -9.21 -30.77 -5.40
C GLY A 364 -9.60 -29.90 -6.59
N SER A 365 -10.89 -29.77 -6.92
CA SER A 365 -11.39 -28.71 -7.80
C SER A 365 -11.60 -27.40 -7.00
N ALA A 366 -11.56 -26.27 -7.69
CA ALA A 366 -11.77 -24.95 -7.09
C ALA A 366 -12.39 -23.97 -8.08
N ASN A 367 -13.07 -22.96 -7.56
CA ASN A 367 -13.57 -21.83 -8.34
C ASN A 367 -13.29 -20.51 -7.61
N GLY A 368 -13.47 -19.39 -8.29
CA GLY A 368 -13.41 -18.08 -7.65
C GLY A 368 -13.54 -16.94 -8.64
N PHE A 369 -13.53 -15.72 -8.14
CA PHE A 369 -13.28 -14.54 -8.94
C PHE A 369 -12.63 -13.43 -8.12
N VAL A 370 -11.99 -12.52 -8.85
CA VAL A 370 -11.42 -11.27 -8.34
C VAL A 370 -11.94 -10.17 -9.25
N ALA A 371 -12.49 -9.10 -8.68
CA ALA A 371 -13.05 -7.99 -9.42
C ALA A 371 -12.71 -6.66 -8.74
N SER A 372 -12.50 -5.64 -9.57
CA SER A 372 -12.32 -4.25 -9.14
C SER A 372 -13.30 -3.35 -9.91
N LYS A 373 -13.90 -2.39 -9.21
CA LYS A 373 -14.70 -1.31 -9.75
C LYS A 373 -14.16 0.01 -9.23
N ILE A 374 -14.17 1.01 -10.09
CA ILE A 374 -14.06 2.43 -9.75
C ILE A 374 -15.35 3.09 -10.28
N GLY A 375 -15.96 3.97 -9.50
CA GLY A 375 -17.12 4.75 -9.90
C GLY A 375 -16.75 5.77 -10.97
N SER A 376 -15.80 6.65 -10.65
CA SER A 376 -15.19 7.59 -11.57
C SER A 376 -13.70 7.82 -11.24
N LEU A 377 -12.92 8.08 -12.29
CA LEU A 377 -11.58 8.67 -12.23
C LEU A 377 -11.68 10.10 -12.76
N ASP A 378 -11.06 11.05 -12.08
CA ASP A 378 -10.95 12.44 -12.49
C ASP A 378 -9.49 12.90 -12.39
N ILE A 379 -8.99 13.57 -13.44
CA ILE A 379 -7.66 14.17 -13.51
C ILE A 379 -7.85 15.64 -13.95
N PRO A 380 -8.07 16.57 -13.00
CA PRO A 380 -8.51 17.94 -13.32
C PRO A 380 -7.55 18.73 -14.20
N SER A 381 -6.25 18.45 -14.13
CA SER A 381 -5.21 19.11 -14.94
C SER A 381 -5.23 18.74 -16.42
N LEU A 382 -6.02 17.73 -16.82
CA LEU A 382 -6.18 17.26 -18.19
C LEU A 382 -7.64 17.29 -18.66
N GLY A 383 -8.57 17.86 -17.88
CA GLY A 383 -10.00 17.83 -18.19
C GLY A 383 -10.59 16.41 -18.32
N LEU A 384 -9.88 15.39 -17.84
CA LEU A 384 -10.11 13.97 -18.15
C LEU A 384 -10.91 13.28 -17.05
N VAL A 385 -12.10 12.78 -17.41
CA VAL A 385 -12.98 12.00 -16.54
C VAL A 385 -13.29 10.65 -17.16
N ILE A 386 -13.17 9.55 -16.41
CA ILE A 386 -13.45 8.19 -16.88
C ILE A 386 -14.35 7.44 -15.90
N ASP A 387 -15.57 7.15 -16.33
CA ASP A 387 -16.61 6.55 -15.50
C ASP A 387 -16.72 5.03 -15.67
N GLY A 388 -17.13 4.35 -14.60
CA GLY A 388 -17.54 2.94 -14.62
C GLY A 388 -16.42 1.95 -14.93
N ILE A 389 -15.17 2.29 -14.61
CA ILE A 389 -14.00 1.43 -14.84
C ILE A 389 -14.18 0.13 -14.06
N THR A 390 -14.27 -1.00 -14.76
CA THR A 390 -14.50 -2.32 -14.17
C THR A 390 -13.57 -3.39 -14.74
N SER A 391 -13.17 -4.32 -13.88
CA SER A 391 -12.42 -5.52 -14.24
C SER A 391 -12.87 -6.73 -13.41
N LYS A 392 -12.77 -7.92 -14.00
CA LYS A 392 -13.04 -9.20 -13.35
C LYS A 392 -12.24 -10.32 -14.00
N VAL A 393 -11.54 -11.10 -13.17
CA VAL A 393 -11.00 -12.42 -13.53
C VAL A 393 -11.80 -13.48 -12.76
N ALA A 394 -12.59 -14.27 -13.47
CA ALA A 394 -13.20 -15.48 -12.92
C ALA A 394 -12.31 -16.69 -13.20
N MET A 395 -12.21 -17.61 -12.24
CA MET A 395 -11.32 -18.78 -12.25
C MET A 395 -12.10 -20.07 -11.99
N ARG A 396 -11.68 -21.16 -12.64
CA ARG A 396 -12.07 -22.53 -12.29
C ARG A 396 -10.92 -23.50 -12.55
N LYS A 397 -10.43 -24.15 -11.50
CA LYS A 397 -9.55 -25.32 -11.59
C LYS A 397 -10.43 -26.59 -11.53
N PRO A 398 -10.50 -27.41 -12.60
CA PRO A 398 -11.10 -28.74 -12.50
C PRO A 398 -10.36 -29.65 -11.51
N GLN A 399 -10.94 -30.79 -11.18
CA GLN A 399 -10.37 -31.79 -10.28
C GLN A 399 -9.00 -32.28 -10.79
N ASP A 400 -8.98 -33.02 -11.91
CA ASP A 400 -7.84 -33.80 -12.41
C ASP A 400 -6.85 -32.98 -13.24
N THR A 401 -6.70 -31.68 -12.97
CA THR A 401 -5.73 -30.85 -13.69
C THR A 401 -5.22 -29.67 -12.86
N THR A 402 -3.98 -29.29 -13.10
CA THR A 402 -3.34 -28.07 -12.58
C THR A 402 -3.75 -26.82 -13.37
N LYS A 403 -4.30 -26.97 -14.58
CA LYS A 403 -4.64 -25.86 -15.49
C LYS A 403 -5.94 -25.15 -15.09
N VAL A 404 -5.84 -23.84 -14.86
CA VAL A 404 -6.98 -23.00 -14.48
C VAL A 404 -7.68 -22.46 -15.73
N LYS A 405 -8.97 -22.79 -15.88
CA LYS A 405 -9.88 -22.12 -16.82
C LYS A 405 -10.17 -20.72 -16.30
N ARG A 406 -10.16 -19.71 -17.17
CA ARG A 406 -10.28 -18.29 -16.81
C ARG A 406 -11.21 -17.55 -17.76
N VAL A 407 -11.98 -16.61 -17.22
CA VAL A 407 -12.80 -15.66 -17.99
C VAL A 407 -12.45 -14.26 -17.52
N ILE A 408 -12.12 -13.36 -18.46
CA ILE A 408 -11.67 -12.00 -18.18
C ILE A 408 -12.67 -11.02 -18.77
N THR A 409 -13.32 -10.24 -17.92
CA THR A 409 -14.28 -9.19 -18.30
C THR A 409 -13.72 -7.84 -17.88
N THR A 410 -13.87 -6.83 -18.73
CA THR A 410 -13.62 -5.42 -18.41
C THR A 410 -14.74 -4.57 -18.99
N GLY A 411 -14.93 -3.37 -18.45
CA GLY A 411 -15.86 -2.37 -18.96
C GLY A 411 -15.44 -0.95 -18.60
N LEU A 412 -15.90 -0.01 -19.41
CA LEU A 412 -15.89 1.43 -19.20
C LEU A 412 -17.33 1.90 -19.45
N ALA A 413 -17.81 2.92 -18.75
CA ALA A 413 -19.14 3.50 -18.99
C ALA A 413 -19.05 4.73 -19.90
N LYS A 414 -18.10 5.64 -19.63
CA LYS A 414 -17.86 6.86 -20.40
C LYS A 414 -16.40 7.31 -20.26
N ILE A 415 -15.88 7.99 -21.27
CA ILE A 415 -14.67 8.82 -21.20
C ILE A 415 -15.09 10.24 -21.61
N THR A 416 -14.62 11.24 -20.87
CA THR A 416 -14.84 12.67 -21.16
C THR A 416 -13.49 13.37 -21.15
N LEU A 417 -13.23 14.24 -22.11
CA LEU A 417 -12.03 15.07 -22.20
C LEU A 417 -12.46 16.51 -22.47
N ASP A 418 -12.07 17.45 -21.61
CA ASP A 418 -12.49 18.87 -21.63
C ASP A 418 -14.01 19.11 -21.71
N GLY A 419 -14.80 18.12 -21.25
CA GLY A 419 -16.26 18.12 -21.27
C GLY A 419 -16.89 17.42 -22.49
N GLU A 420 -16.12 17.10 -23.53
CA GLU A 420 -16.59 16.36 -24.71
C GLU A 420 -16.45 14.83 -24.52
N GLU A 421 -17.38 14.06 -25.07
CA GLU A 421 -17.39 12.60 -24.90
C GLU A 421 -16.45 11.90 -25.89
N VAL A 422 -15.42 11.23 -25.36
CA VAL A 422 -14.47 10.47 -26.17
C VAL A 422 -15.02 9.07 -26.41
N LYS A 423 -15.03 8.65 -27.68
CA LYS A 423 -15.45 7.32 -28.12
C LYS A 423 -14.71 6.22 -27.35
N LEU A 424 -15.45 5.35 -26.68
CA LEU A 424 -14.88 4.23 -25.93
C LEU A 424 -14.02 3.31 -26.84
N PRO A 425 -12.76 2.99 -26.46
CA PRO A 425 -11.92 2.04 -27.18
C PRO A 425 -12.45 0.61 -27.09
N LYS A 426 -12.11 -0.23 -28.08
CA LYS A 426 -12.29 -1.68 -27.96
C LYS A 426 -11.20 -2.30 -27.08
N PRO A 427 -11.45 -3.46 -26.45
CA PRO A 427 -10.45 -4.19 -25.68
C PRO A 427 -9.12 -4.42 -26.42
N GLY A 428 -8.02 -3.85 -25.92
CA GLY A 428 -6.69 -3.93 -26.51
C GLY A 428 -6.29 -2.71 -27.37
N GLU A 429 -7.20 -1.78 -27.65
CA GLU A 429 -6.89 -0.53 -28.36
C GLU A 429 -6.26 0.50 -27.41
N THR A 430 -5.46 1.40 -27.99
CA THR A 430 -4.91 2.58 -27.32
C THR A 430 -5.52 3.83 -27.95
N VAL A 431 -5.90 4.80 -27.10
CA VAL A 431 -6.43 6.12 -27.48
C VAL A 431 -5.35 7.17 -27.18
N ASP A 432 -5.14 8.09 -28.11
CA ASP A 432 -4.39 9.32 -27.90
C ASP A 432 -5.32 10.37 -27.26
N LEU A 433 -4.85 11.02 -26.20
CA LEU A 433 -5.57 12.05 -25.45
C LEU A 433 -4.96 13.45 -25.61
N GLY A 434 -4.02 13.63 -26.56
CA GLY A 434 -3.30 14.89 -26.78
C GLY A 434 -2.06 15.02 -25.88
N ASP A 435 -1.12 15.87 -26.29
CA ASP A 435 0.14 16.16 -25.59
C ASP A 435 0.97 14.92 -25.16
N GLY A 436 0.86 13.83 -25.93
CA GLY A 436 1.53 12.55 -25.65
C GLY A 436 0.88 11.73 -24.53
N ASN A 437 -0.25 12.19 -23.98
CA ASN A 437 -1.05 11.42 -23.04
C ASN A 437 -1.76 10.28 -23.78
N THR A 438 -1.69 9.04 -23.27
CA THR A 438 -2.33 7.88 -23.91
C THR A 438 -3.09 7.01 -22.93
N LEU A 439 -4.15 6.38 -23.41
CA LEU A 439 -5.03 5.48 -22.67
C LEU A 439 -5.07 4.12 -23.37
N GLN A 440 -4.49 3.09 -22.76
CA GLN A 440 -4.58 1.71 -23.23
C GLN A 440 -5.69 0.96 -22.49
N TYR A 441 -6.68 0.44 -23.21
CA TYR A 441 -7.80 -0.29 -22.61
C TYR A 441 -7.55 -1.80 -22.55
N ARG A 442 -7.72 -2.38 -21.36
CA ARG A 442 -7.61 -3.82 -21.04
C ARG A 442 -6.23 -4.43 -21.36
N VAL A 443 -5.26 -4.21 -20.47
CA VAL A 443 -3.96 -4.90 -20.50
C VAL A 443 -4.07 -6.24 -19.75
N VAL A 444 -3.75 -7.36 -20.40
CA VAL A 444 -3.90 -8.72 -19.85
C VAL A 444 -2.58 -9.47 -19.78
N LYS A 445 -2.30 -10.10 -18.64
CA LYS A 445 -1.24 -11.09 -18.45
C LYS A 445 -1.86 -12.43 -18.04
N GLN A 446 -1.44 -13.55 -18.62
CA GLN A 446 -2.07 -14.84 -18.35
C GLN A 446 -1.10 -16.02 -18.47
N ASN A 447 -1.31 -17.05 -17.65
CA ASN A 447 -0.51 -18.27 -17.63
C ASN A 447 -1.39 -19.49 -17.25
N TRP A 448 -0.83 -20.67 -17.08
CA TRP A 448 -1.62 -21.87 -16.80
C TRP A 448 -2.28 -21.88 -15.40
N THR A 449 -1.83 -21.07 -14.44
CA THR A 449 -2.45 -20.94 -13.11
C THR A 449 -3.54 -19.85 -13.02
N GLY A 450 -3.68 -18.97 -14.01
CA GLY A 450 -4.66 -17.88 -13.94
C GLY A 450 -4.39 -16.71 -14.87
N ALA A 451 -4.86 -15.52 -14.49
CA ALA A 451 -4.65 -14.27 -15.22
C ALA A 451 -4.72 -13.03 -14.31
N GLU A 452 -4.12 -11.95 -14.82
CA GLU A 452 -4.21 -10.59 -14.32
C GLU A 452 -4.72 -9.68 -15.44
N VAL A 453 -5.56 -8.73 -15.11
CA VAL A 453 -6.01 -7.67 -16.01
C VAL A 453 -5.95 -6.32 -15.30
N LYS A 454 -5.48 -5.30 -16.02
CA LYS A 454 -5.63 -3.89 -15.68
C LYS A 454 -6.72 -3.34 -16.59
N ALA A 455 -7.74 -2.71 -16.03
CA ALA A 455 -8.84 -2.16 -16.82
C ALA A 455 -8.33 -1.08 -17.76
N LEU A 456 -7.49 -0.17 -17.26
CA LEU A 456 -6.80 0.85 -18.05
C LEU A 456 -5.32 0.91 -17.64
N VAL A 457 -4.49 1.37 -18.56
CA VAL A 457 -3.20 2.01 -18.26
C VAL A 457 -3.22 3.39 -18.92
N LEU A 458 -3.01 4.44 -18.15
CA LEU A 458 -2.78 5.80 -18.67
C LEU A 458 -1.29 6.11 -18.62
N THR A 459 -0.71 6.60 -19.70
CA THR A 459 0.63 7.20 -19.72
C THR A 459 0.46 8.69 -19.86
N LEU A 460 0.89 9.47 -18.86
CA LEU A 460 0.63 10.90 -18.73
C LEU A 460 1.94 11.68 -18.54
N PRO A 461 2.66 12.05 -19.62
CA PRO A 461 3.99 12.66 -19.53
C PRO A 461 4.04 14.01 -18.80
N GLY A 462 2.94 14.77 -18.83
CA GLY A 462 2.83 16.09 -18.22
C GLY A 462 2.31 16.14 -16.78
N LEU A 463 1.85 15.01 -16.20
CA LEU A 463 1.14 15.03 -14.91
C LEU A 463 2.04 15.36 -13.72
N ILE A 464 3.28 14.84 -13.69
CA ILE A 464 4.34 15.22 -12.75
C ILE A 464 5.69 15.32 -13.50
N PRO A 465 6.71 16.02 -12.96
CA PRO A 465 8.05 16.04 -13.55
C PRO A 465 8.63 14.64 -13.74
N GLY A 466 9.10 14.33 -14.96
CA GLY A 466 9.56 12.98 -15.33
C GLY A 466 8.44 11.98 -15.64
N GLY A 467 7.21 12.47 -15.84
CA GLY A 467 6.06 11.71 -16.32
C GLY A 467 5.39 10.80 -15.29
N SER A 468 4.18 10.35 -15.60
CA SER A 468 3.41 9.38 -14.80
C SER A 468 2.85 8.22 -15.64
N ILE A 469 2.69 7.04 -15.04
CA ILE A 469 1.92 5.91 -15.56
C ILE A 469 0.93 5.47 -14.49
N LEU A 470 -0.37 5.45 -14.80
CA LEU A 470 -1.46 5.06 -13.89
C LEU A 470 -2.07 3.73 -14.34
N GLU A 471 -1.93 2.69 -13.50
CA GLU A 471 -2.50 1.38 -13.71
C GLU A 471 -3.79 1.21 -12.91
N LEU A 472 -4.91 1.11 -13.61
CA LEU A 472 -6.24 1.30 -13.04
C LEU A 472 -7.10 0.04 -13.13
N GLY A 473 -7.88 -0.22 -12.07
CA GLY A 473 -8.82 -1.33 -11.97
C GLY A 473 -8.14 -2.68 -12.16
N TRP A 474 -7.13 -3.00 -11.34
CA TRP A 474 -6.42 -4.28 -11.37
C TRP A 474 -7.28 -5.39 -10.76
N ALA A 475 -7.51 -6.46 -11.53
CA ALA A 475 -8.00 -7.75 -11.03
C ALA A 475 -7.03 -8.87 -11.41
N GLY A 476 -6.34 -9.42 -10.43
CA GLY A 476 -5.40 -10.55 -10.57
C GLY A 476 -5.89 -11.77 -9.81
N GLY A 477 -5.94 -12.92 -10.47
CA GLY A 477 -6.44 -14.18 -9.91
C GLY A 477 -5.75 -15.40 -10.50
N HIS A 478 -5.09 -16.17 -9.62
CA HIS A 478 -4.48 -17.46 -9.91
C HIS A 478 -4.82 -18.49 -8.82
N ILE A 479 -4.87 -19.77 -9.20
CA ILE A 479 -4.89 -20.91 -8.27
C ILE A 479 -3.59 -21.68 -8.51
N ILE A 480 -2.66 -21.61 -7.57
CA ILE A 480 -1.33 -22.21 -7.71
C ILE A 480 -1.32 -23.56 -6.97
N PRO A 481 -1.09 -24.70 -7.66
CA PRO A 481 -1.16 -26.03 -7.05
C PRO A 481 -0.24 -26.22 -5.84
N ASN A 482 0.92 -25.54 -5.84
CA ASN A 482 2.10 -25.71 -4.98
C ASN A 482 2.24 -27.17 -4.54
#